data_AF-A0A9N9NKZ8-F1
#
_entry.id   AF-A0A9N9NKZ8-F1
#
_cell.length_a   1.000
_cell.length_b   1.000
_cell.length_c   1.000
_cell.angle_alpha   90.00
_cell.angle_beta   90.00
_cell.angle_gamma   90.00
#
_symmetry.space_group_name_H-M   'P 1'
#
loop_
_entity.id
_entity.type
_entity.pdbx_description
1 polymer ?
#
loop_
_entity_poly.entity_id
_entity_poly.type
_entity_poly.pdbx_seq_one_letter_code
_entity_poly.pdbx_strand_id
1 'polypeptide(L)'
;MSQSSPAKQELKVKELPYIFIDLVSKYNDLGLSVCGMSRLGHWKKANGPAATKKLNAFQDFIPELRDREFSQFSICVNYYNQTIVNNLFYQHLLDISSAGERFWLDISPNNVEIVADDVSLHLLEFEKIVENNNFIITKLQRQVENKNRVISKLNIQLEECHNVMAQFEELYQEQFEAYQERISISKPL
;
A
#
# COMPACT_ATOMS: atom_id res chain seq x y z
N MET A 1 -50.34 -22.14 -12.01
CA MET A 1 -50.04 -20.76 -11.57
C MET A 1 -48.59 -20.75 -11.10
N SER A 2 -47.67 -20.45 -12.01
CA SER A 2 -46.24 -20.39 -11.72
C SER A 2 -45.91 -18.97 -11.31
N GLN A 3 -45.61 -18.74 -10.04
CA GLN A 3 -45.08 -17.46 -9.59
C GLN A 3 -43.56 -17.48 -9.76
N SER A 4 -43.11 -16.69 -10.73
CA SER A 4 -41.73 -16.38 -11.06
C SER A 4 -41.03 -15.66 -9.90
N SER A 5 -39.87 -16.19 -9.53
CA SER A 5 -38.89 -15.53 -8.67
C SER A 5 -38.43 -14.19 -9.27
N PRO A 6 -38.29 -13.10 -8.48
CA PRO A 6 -37.72 -11.87 -9.01
C PRO A 6 -36.20 -12.04 -9.08
N ALA A 7 -35.68 -12.08 -10.31
CA ALA A 7 -34.27 -12.07 -10.61
C ALA A 7 -33.59 -10.85 -9.95
N LYS A 8 -32.76 -11.08 -8.93
CA LYS A 8 -31.80 -10.11 -8.42
C LYS A 8 -30.82 -9.78 -9.56
N GLN A 9 -31.04 -8.65 -10.22
CA GLN A 9 -30.07 -8.06 -11.14
C GLN A 9 -28.83 -7.67 -10.33
N GLU A 10 -27.77 -8.47 -10.41
CA GLU A 10 -26.44 -8.07 -9.97
C GLU A 10 -25.92 -6.99 -10.93
N LEU A 11 -25.99 -5.72 -10.51
CA LEU A 11 -25.22 -4.65 -11.14
C LEU A 11 -23.75 -5.06 -11.18
N LYS A 12 -23.12 -4.98 -12.36
CA LYS A 12 -21.70 -5.27 -12.51
C LYS A 12 -20.94 -4.30 -11.59
N VAL A 13 -20.14 -4.84 -10.67
CA VAL A 13 -19.38 -4.09 -9.63
C VAL A 13 -18.60 -2.89 -10.18
N LYS A 14 -18.27 -2.92 -11.49
CA LYS A 14 -17.58 -1.87 -12.24
C LYS A 14 -18.40 -0.58 -12.46
N GLU A 15 -19.72 -0.63 -12.35
CA GLU A 15 -20.63 0.51 -12.55
C GLU A 15 -21.03 1.19 -11.23
N LEU A 16 -20.66 0.61 -10.09
CA LEU A 16 -20.97 1.17 -8.78
C LEU A 16 -19.95 2.25 -8.39
N PRO A 17 -20.42 3.41 -7.88
CA PRO A 17 -19.52 4.45 -7.37
C PRO A 17 -18.65 3.90 -6.24
N TYR A 18 -17.43 4.45 -6.07
CA TYR A 18 -16.59 4.04 -4.96
C TYR A 18 -17.11 4.62 -3.65
N ILE A 19 -17.12 3.80 -2.60
CA ILE A 19 -17.68 4.18 -1.31
C ILE A 19 -17.02 5.43 -0.68
N PHE A 20 -15.75 5.68 -1.00
CA PHE A 20 -14.97 6.81 -0.46
C PHE A 20 -14.77 7.97 -1.44
N ILE A 21 -15.34 7.94 -2.65
CA ILE A 21 -14.99 8.90 -3.70
C ILE A 21 -15.23 10.36 -3.29
N ASP A 22 -16.35 10.63 -2.63
CA ASP A 22 -16.72 11.98 -2.17
C ASP A 22 -16.04 12.37 -0.84
N LEU A 23 -15.32 11.43 -0.22
CA LEU A 23 -14.69 11.59 1.10
C LEU A 23 -13.19 11.85 0.98
N VAL A 24 -12.59 11.61 -0.18
CA VAL A 24 -11.14 11.82 -0.37
C VAL A 24 -10.76 13.27 -0.08
N SER A 25 -11.50 14.26 -0.58
CA SER A 25 -11.16 15.67 -0.37
C SER A 25 -11.12 16.07 1.11
N LYS A 26 -11.95 15.42 1.95
CA LYS A 26 -12.08 15.71 3.39
C LYS A 26 -11.06 14.96 4.23
N TYR A 27 -10.67 13.75 3.82
CA TYR A 27 -9.80 12.86 4.60
C TYR A 27 -8.42 12.64 3.95
N ASN A 28 -8.08 13.41 2.92
CA ASN A 28 -6.79 13.31 2.21
C ASN A 28 -5.60 13.53 3.15
N ASP A 29 -5.68 14.55 4.00
CA ASP A 29 -4.62 14.90 4.95
C ASP A 29 -4.43 13.82 6.04
N LEU A 30 -5.44 12.96 6.21
CA LEU A 30 -5.42 11.83 7.13
C LEU A 30 -4.94 10.52 6.46
N GLY A 31 -4.63 10.57 5.17
CA GLY A 31 -4.06 9.46 4.40
C GLY A 31 -5.04 8.73 3.49
N LEU A 32 -6.28 9.21 3.34
CA LEU A 32 -7.24 8.67 2.37
C LEU A 32 -7.00 9.28 0.98
N SER A 33 -6.30 8.55 0.11
CA SER A 33 -5.94 9.08 -1.22
C SER A 33 -6.91 8.67 -2.31
N VAL A 34 -6.98 9.43 -3.40
CA VAL A 34 -7.81 9.11 -4.58
C VAL A 34 -7.59 7.68 -5.07
N CYS A 35 -8.66 7.06 -5.56
CA CYS A 35 -8.53 5.80 -6.26
C CYS A 35 -7.80 6.02 -7.61
N GLY A 36 -6.63 5.42 -7.79
CA GLY A 36 -5.93 5.45 -9.07
C GLY A 36 -6.72 4.75 -10.18
N MET A 37 -6.63 5.25 -11.41
CA MET A 37 -7.17 4.60 -12.61
C MET A 37 -6.37 3.33 -12.95
N SER A 38 -6.43 2.31 -12.09
CA SER A 38 -5.81 1.02 -12.41
C SER A 38 -6.62 0.31 -13.48
N ARG A 39 -6.06 0.26 -14.70
CA ARG A 39 -6.60 -0.52 -15.83
C ARG A 39 -6.71 -2.03 -15.54
N LEU A 40 -6.05 -2.50 -14.47
CA LEU A 40 -6.13 -3.86 -13.94
C LEU A 40 -7.08 -3.89 -12.74
N GLY A 41 -8.36 -4.14 -13.06
CA GLY A 41 -9.49 -4.03 -12.14
C GLY A 41 -9.62 -5.19 -11.17
N HIS A 42 -9.19 -4.98 -9.93
CA HIS A 42 -9.66 -5.76 -8.79
C HIS A 42 -10.65 -4.92 -7.96
N TRP A 43 -11.88 -4.83 -8.45
CA TRP A 43 -12.99 -4.18 -7.76
C TRP A 43 -13.58 -5.17 -6.77
N LYS A 44 -13.75 -4.75 -5.52
CA LYS A 44 -14.46 -5.54 -4.51
C LYS A 44 -15.78 -4.89 -4.17
N LYS A 45 -16.82 -5.70 -3.93
CA LYS A 45 -18.09 -5.17 -3.41
C LYS A 45 -17.87 -4.64 -2.00
N ALA A 46 -18.43 -3.46 -1.69
CA ALA A 46 -18.29 -2.88 -0.35
C ALA A 46 -19.05 -3.68 0.72
N ASN A 47 -20.04 -4.48 0.32
CA ASN A 47 -20.79 -5.39 1.20
C ASN A 47 -20.11 -6.75 1.48
N GLY A 48 -18.85 -6.95 1.06
CA GLY A 48 -18.10 -8.15 1.39
C GLY A 48 -17.88 -8.28 2.91
N PRO A 49 -17.82 -9.50 3.49
CA PRO A 49 -17.76 -9.68 4.95
C PRO A 49 -16.64 -8.89 5.65
N ALA A 50 -15.44 -8.88 5.06
CA ALA A 50 -14.29 -8.13 5.57
C ALA A 50 -14.45 -6.62 5.41
N ALA A 51 -15.06 -6.18 4.31
CA ALA A 51 -15.29 -4.77 4.02
C ALA A 51 -16.37 -4.21 4.95
N THR A 52 -17.52 -4.87 5.05
CA THR A 52 -18.64 -4.48 5.93
C THR A 52 -18.19 -4.35 7.38
N LYS A 53 -17.45 -5.34 7.91
CA LYS A 53 -16.96 -5.28 9.30
C LYS A 53 -16.12 -4.04 9.54
N LYS A 54 -15.24 -3.71 8.60
CA LYS A 54 -14.32 -2.59 8.75
C LYS A 54 -14.99 -1.25 8.50
N LEU A 55 -15.83 -1.15 7.48
CA LEU A 55 -16.64 0.04 7.18
C LEU A 55 -17.57 0.40 8.34
N ASN A 56 -18.17 -0.59 9.00
CA ASN A 56 -18.96 -0.36 10.21
C ASN A 56 -18.11 0.24 11.34
N ALA A 57 -16.87 -0.22 11.52
CA ALA A 57 -15.97 0.40 12.51
C ALA A 57 -15.61 1.85 12.18
N PHE A 58 -15.59 2.21 10.89
CA PHE A 58 -15.37 3.60 10.47
C PHE A 58 -16.59 4.51 10.68
N GLN A 59 -17.80 3.98 10.92
CA GLN A 59 -19.01 4.80 11.06
C GLN A 59 -18.97 5.76 12.26
N ASP A 60 -18.16 5.46 13.27
CA ASP A 60 -17.97 6.33 14.43
C ASP A 60 -17.15 7.59 14.07
N PHE A 61 -16.25 7.49 13.08
CA PHE A 61 -15.33 8.56 12.67
C PHE A 61 -15.72 9.23 11.33
N ILE A 62 -16.48 8.50 10.51
CA ILE A 62 -16.94 8.91 9.18
C ILE A 62 -18.46 8.70 9.15
N PRO A 63 -19.24 9.64 9.72
CA PRO A 63 -20.69 9.50 9.80
C PRO A 63 -21.36 9.37 8.43
N GLU A 64 -20.74 9.89 7.37
CA GLU A 64 -21.18 9.76 5.98
C GLU A 64 -21.23 8.31 5.48
N LEU A 65 -20.66 7.34 6.22
CA LEU A 65 -20.78 5.91 5.95
C LEU A 65 -22.03 5.27 6.58
N ARG A 66 -22.68 5.90 7.55
CA ARG A 66 -23.91 5.37 8.19
C ARG A 66 -25.10 5.43 7.24
N ASP A 67 -25.17 6.48 6.45
CA ASP A 67 -26.26 6.73 5.52
C ASP A 67 -26.09 6.01 4.17
N ARG A 68 -25.01 5.22 4.02
CA ARG A 68 -24.67 4.53 2.76
C ARG A 68 -25.00 3.04 2.83
N GLU A 69 -25.78 2.58 1.87
CA GLU A 69 -26.03 1.15 1.69
C GLU A 69 -24.84 0.49 0.96
N PHE A 70 -24.00 -0.29 1.66
CA PHE A 70 -22.77 -0.86 1.08
C PHE A 70 -22.99 -1.79 -0.13
N SER A 71 -24.22 -2.27 -0.35
CA SER A 71 -24.60 -3.05 -1.53
C SER A 71 -24.52 -2.24 -2.83
N GLN A 72 -24.64 -0.91 -2.74
CA GLN A 72 -24.65 0.04 -3.85
C GLN A 72 -23.27 0.62 -4.18
N PHE A 73 -22.22 0.23 -3.44
CA PHE A 73 -20.88 0.78 -3.61
C PHE A 73 -19.84 -0.29 -3.92
N SER A 74 -18.81 0.12 -4.65
CA SER A 74 -17.60 -0.65 -4.84
C SER A 74 -16.45 -0.08 -3.99
N ILE A 75 -15.45 -0.93 -3.72
CA ILE A 75 -14.18 -0.53 -3.11
C ILE A 75 -13.10 -0.86 -4.10
N CYS A 76 -12.32 0.16 -4.48
CA CYS A 76 -11.16 -0.06 -5.31
C CYS A 76 -9.96 -0.55 -4.48
N VAL A 77 -8.96 -1.12 -5.15
CA VAL A 77 -7.78 -1.71 -4.50
C VAL A 77 -7.10 -0.74 -3.55
N ASN A 78 -6.98 0.53 -3.92
CA ASN A 78 -6.31 1.53 -3.08
C ASN A 78 -7.06 1.75 -1.76
N TYR A 79 -8.37 2.01 -1.83
CA TYR A 79 -9.20 2.11 -0.64
C TYR A 79 -9.20 0.82 0.18
N TYR A 80 -9.28 -0.34 -0.47
CA TYR A 80 -9.24 -1.62 0.23
C TYR A 80 -7.94 -1.77 1.01
N ASN A 81 -6.81 -1.41 0.41
CA ASN A 81 -5.53 -1.48 1.07
C ASN A 81 -5.40 -0.45 2.19
N GLN A 82 -5.88 0.77 2.02
CA GLN A 82 -5.76 1.85 3.01
C GLN A 82 -6.70 1.70 4.21
N THR A 83 -7.89 1.12 3.98
CA THR A 83 -8.96 1.07 4.99
C THR A 83 -9.17 -0.33 5.57
N ILE A 84 -8.97 -1.40 4.78
CA ILE A 84 -9.28 -2.78 5.17
C ILE A 84 -8.02 -3.59 5.50
N VAL A 85 -6.98 -3.51 4.67
CA VAL A 85 -5.73 -4.28 4.88
C VAL A 85 -4.80 -3.55 5.82
N ASN A 86 -4.58 -2.26 5.57
CA ASN A 86 -3.76 -1.40 6.39
C ASN A 86 -4.64 -0.72 7.44
N ASN A 87 -4.23 -0.80 8.71
CA ASN A 87 -4.97 -0.21 9.81
C ASN A 87 -4.52 1.23 10.10
N LEU A 88 -3.51 1.76 9.41
CA LEU A 88 -2.93 3.08 9.70
C LEU A 88 -3.96 4.21 9.59
N PHE A 89 -4.82 4.21 8.57
CA PHE A 89 -5.86 5.22 8.41
C PHE A 89 -6.87 5.20 9.57
N TYR A 90 -7.27 4.00 10.01
CA TYR A 90 -8.16 3.83 11.15
C TYR A 90 -7.50 4.25 12.47
N GLN A 91 -6.21 3.97 12.65
CA GLN A 91 -5.46 4.40 13.82
C GLN A 91 -5.33 5.92 13.89
N HIS A 92 -5.02 6.60 12.78
CA HIS A 92 -4.99 8.07 12.77
C HIS A 92 -6.36 8.68 13.12
N LEU A 93 -7.47 8.07 12.69
CA LEU A 93 -8.80 8.51 13.09
C LEU A 93 -9.06 8.31 14.58
N LEU A 94 -8.60 7.19 15.15
CA LEU A 94 -8.65 6.95 16.59
C LEU A 94 -7.83 7.98 17.36
N ASP A 95 -6.60 8.24 16.94
CA ASP A 95 -5.68 9.19 17.57
C ASP A 95 -6.26 10.61 17.54
N ILE A 96 -6.93 11.01 16.45
CA ILE A 96 -7.61 12.30 16.34
C ILE A 96 -8.86 12.34 17.22
N SER A 97 -9.61 11.25 17.32
CA SER A 97 -10.81 11.20 18.16
C SER A 97 -10.49 11.22 19.66
N SER A 98 -9.40 10.56 20.07
CA SER A 98 -8.91 10.56 21.45
C SER A 98 -8.18 11.85 21.79
N ALA A 99 -7.52 12.48 20.81
CA ALA A 99 -7.03 13.85 20.93
C ALA A 99 -8.17 14.88 20.92
N GLY A 100 -9.29 14.62 20.24
CA GLY A 100 -10.42 15.53 20.09
C GLY A 100 -11.17 15.82 21.38
N GLU A 101 -11.18 14.89 22.34
CA GLU A 101 -11.65 15.16 23.71
C GLU A 101 -10.67 16.02 24.53
N ARG A 102 -9.39 16.11 24.13
CA ARG A 102 -8.36 16.94 24.78
C ARG A 102 -8.03 18.24 24.05
N PHE A 103 -8.43 18.39 22.78
CA PHE A 103 -7.95 19.47 21.92
C PHE A 103 -8.96 20.62 21.71
N TRP A 104 -10.16 20.55 22.29
CA TRP A 104 -11.16 21.62 22.19
C TRP A 104 -11.61 22.20 23.55
N LEU A 105 -10.85 22.00 24.63
CA LEU A 105 -11.00 22.88 25.78
C LEU A 105 -10.43 24.24 25.39
N ASP A 106 -11.34 25.15 25.06
CA ASP A 106 -11.17 26.60 24.92
C ASP A 106 -9.84 27.08 25.51
N ILE A 107 -8.87 27.36 24.64
CA ILE A 107 -7.75 28.23 25.00
C ILE A 107 -8.32 29.65 25.04
N SER A 108 -9.10 29.93 26.09
CA SER A 108 -9.29 31.27 26.59
C SER A 108 -8.05 31.60 27.42
N PRO A 109 -7.36 32.73 27.22
CA PRO A 109 -5.95 32.88 27.59
C PRO A 109 -5.63 32.92 29.10
N ASN A 110 -6.59 32.68 29.99
CA ASN A 110 -6.44 33.16 31.36
C ASN A 110 -6.40 32.13 32.49
N ASN A 111 -6.81 30.87 32.34
CA ASN A 111 -6.78 29.94 33.48
C ASN A 111 -6.33 28.52 33.04
N VAL A 112 -5.03 28.23 33.09
CA VAL A 112 -4.54 26.85 32.96
C VAL A 112 -3.88 26.42 34.27
N GLU A 113 -4.60 25.62 35.03
CA GLU A 113 -4.04 24.80 36.11
C GLU A 113 -3.67 23.45 35.46
N ILE A 114 -2.38 23.25 35.17
CA ILE A 114 -1.88 22.01 34.56
C ILE A 114 -1.91 20.91 35.63
N VAL A 115 -2.82 19.95 35.49
CA VAL A 115 -2.86 18.76 36.36
C VAL A 115 -1.71 17.84 35.95
N ALA A 116 -0.66 17.78 36.79
CA ALA A 116 0.60 17.07 36.52
C ALA A 116 0.43 15.56 36.21
N ASP A 117 -0.63 14.93 36.70
CA ASP A 117 -0.93 13.51 36.45
C ASP A 117 -1.24 13.19 34.99
N ASP A 118 -1.84 14.14 34.25
CA ASP A 118 -2.24 13.90 32.86
C ASP A 118 -1.04 13.86 31.90
N VAL A 119 -0.05 14.73 32.15
CA VAL A 119 1.21 14.78 31.39
C VAL A 119 2.03 13.52 31.59
N SER A 120 1.99 12.94 32.80
CA SER A 120 2.75 11.73 33.14
C SER A 120 2.22 10.47 32.43
N LEU A 121 0.89 10.39 32.21
CA LEU A 121 0.27 9.27 31.52
C LEU A 121 0.56 9.30 30.01
N HIS A 122 0.49 10.48 29.40
CA HIS A 122 0.86 10.68 27.99
C HIS A 122 2.32 10.38 27.70
N LEU A 123 3.22 10.71 28.64
CA LEU A 123 4.63 10.40 28.50
C LEU A 123 4.86 8.88 28.38
N LEU A 124 4.18 8.09 29.22
CA LEU A 124 4.28 6.62 29.20
C LEU A 124 3.72 5.99 27.92
N GLU A 125 2.66 6.57 27.36
CA GLU A 125 2.11 6.11 26.06
C GLU A 125 3.06 6.46 24.91
N PHE A 126 3.65 7.65 24.93
CA PHE A 126 4.65 8.07 23.95
C PHE A 126 5.91 7.19 23.99
N GLU A 127 6.40 6.85 25.18
CA GLU A 127 7.54 5.92 25.35
C GLU A 127 7.27 4.56 24.70
N LYS A 128 6.09 3.98 24.92
CA LYS A 128 5.69 2.71 24.29
C LYS A 128 5.63 2.80 22.77
N ILE A 129 5.14 3.91 22.23
CA ILE A 129 5.11 4.16 20.78
C ILE A 129 6.54 4.24 20.22
N VAL A 130 7.41 4.98 20.91
CA VAL A 130 8.82 5.11 20.53
C VAL A 130 9.52 3.75 20.54
N GLU A 131 9.32 2.94 21.58
CA GLU A 131 9.88 1.58 21.67
C GLU A 131 9.40 0.67 20.54
N ASN A 132 8.09 0.66 20.26
CA ASN A 132 7.53 -0.14 19.17
C ASN A 132 8.05 0.32 17.80
N ASN A 133 8.14 1.64 17.57
CA ASN A 133 8.71 2.18 16.34
C ASN A 133 10.18 1.82 16.19
N ASN A 134 10.97 1.89 17.26
CA ASN A 134 12.38 1.48 17.26
C ASN A 134 12.53 -0.01 16.93
N PHE A 135 11.65 -0.87 17.46
CA PHE A 135 11.62 -2.29 17.10
C PHE A 135 11.32 -2.51 15.61
N ILE A 136 10.31 -1.81 15.06
CA ILE A 136 9.96 -1.88 13.64
C ILE A 136 11.11 -1.39 12.76
N ILE A 137 11.73 -0.26 13.11
CA ILE A 137 12.89 0.31 12.41
C ILE A 137 14.03 -0.71 12.36
N THR A 138 14.38 -1.31 13.50
CA THR A 138 15.44 -2.33 13.59
C THR A 138 15.14 -3.54 12.71
N LYS A 139 13.87 -3.99 12.69
CA LYS A 139 13.44 -5.11 11.84
C LYS A 139 13.55 -4.76 10.36
N LEU A 140 13.13 -3.56 9.95
CA LEU A 140 13.21 -3.09 8.58
C LEU A 140 14.66 -2.91 8.12
N GLN A 141 15.53 -2.35 8.97
CA GLN A 141 16.96 -2.21 8.71
C GLN A 141 17.60 -3.57 8.40
N ARG A 142 17.32 -4.60 9.21
CA ARG A 142 17.82 -5.96 8.96
C ARG A 142 17.32 -6.54 7.64
N GLN A 143 16.07 -6.25 7.25
CA GLN A 143 15.55 -6.69 5.95
C GLN A 143 16.24 -5.99 4.78
N VAL A 144 16.50 -4.68 4.91
CA VAL A 144 17.24 -3.89 3.90
C VAL A 144 18.66 -4.42 3.74
N GLU A 145 19.38 -4.66 4.84
CA GLU A 145 20.72 -5.25 4.81
C GLU A 145 20.76 -6.61 4.11
N ASN A 146 19.79 -7.48 4.42
CA ASN A 146 19.71 -8.79 3.78
C ASN A 146 19.44 -8.69 2.28
N LYS A 147 18.51 -7.80 1.87
CA LYS A 147 18.25 -7.55 0.45
C LYS A 147 19.48 -6.98 -0.27
N ASN A 148 20.19 -6.05 0.36
CA ASN A 148 21.43 -5.49 -0.18
C ASN A 148 22.50 -6.56 -0.37
N ARG A 149 22.67 -7.49 0.59
CA ARG A 149 23.59 -8.63 0.43
C ARG A 149 23.24 -9.51 -0.77
N VAL A 150 21.95 -9.78 -0.98
CA VAL A 150 21.49 -10.58 -2.13
C VAL A 150 21.75 -9.84 -3.44
N ILE A 151 21.45 -8.54 -3.51
CA ILE A 151 21.73 -7.70 -4.68
C ILE A 151 23.22 -7.70 -4.99
N SER A 152 24.10 -7.54 -4.00
CA SER A 152 25.55 -7.58 -4.22
C SER A 152 26.01 -8.91 -4.79
N LYS A 153 25.48 -10.04 -4.31
CA LYS A 153 25.79 -11.36 -4.87
C LYS A 153 25.33 -11.50 -6.32
N LEU A 154 24.10 -11.09 -6.62
CA LEU A 154 23.56 -11.14 -7.98
C LEU A 154 24.36 -10.25 -8.94
N ASN A 155 24.80 -9.08 -8.50
CA ASN A 155 25.62 -8.18 -9.32
C ASN A 155 26.97 -8.81 -9.67
N ILE A 156 27.64 -9.46 -8.70
CA ILE A 156 28.89 -10.19 -8.96
C ILE A 156 28.66 -11.30 -9.99
N GLN A 157 27.61 -12.10 -9.83
CA GLN A 157 27.28 -13.18 -10.77
C GLN A 157 26.96 -12.66 -12.18
N LEU A 158 26.28 -11.51 -12.27
CA LEU A 158 25.98 -10.88 -13.54
C LEU A 158 27.25 -10.39 -14.23
N GLU A 159 28.17 -9.79 -13.48
CA GLU A 159 29.47 -9.33 -13.99
C GLU A 159 30.33 -10.51 -14.47
N GLU A 160 30.39 -11.60 -13.71
CA GLU A 160 31.05 -12.84 -14.13
C GLU A 160 30.44 -13.40 -15.42
N CYS A 161 29.11 -13.42 -15.53
CA CYS A 161 28.42 -13.87 -16.74
C CYS A 161 28.74 -13.00 -17.95
N HIS A 162 28.73 -11.67 -17.79
CA HIS A 162 29.12 -10.73 -18.84
C HIS A 162 30.56 -10.96 -19.30
N ASN A 163 31.50 -11.15 -18.37
CA ASN A 163 32.90 -11.43 -18.71
C ASN A 163 33.07 -12.74 -19.49
N VAL A 164 32.33 -13.79 -19.11
CA VAL A 164 32.35 -15.07 -19.84
C VAL A 164 31.76 -14.91 -21.23
N MET A 165 30.67 -14.17 -21.39
CA MET A 165 30.09 -13.91 -22.71
C MET A 165 31.05 -13.13 -23.61
N ALA A 166 31.72 -12.09 -23.09
CA ALA A 166 32.71 -11.32 -23.84
C ALA A 166 33.87 -12.20 -24.33
N GLN A 167 34.39 -13.11 -23.49
CA GLN A 167 35.43 -14.07 -23.92
C GLN A 167 34.94 -15.01 -25.01
N PHE A 168 33.68 -15.46 -24.93
CA PHE A 168 33.10 -16.32 -25.96
C PHE A 168 32.93 -15.57 -27.29
N GLU A 169 32.51 -14.31 -27.26
CA GLU A 169 32.42 -13.46 -28.45
C GLU A 169 33.78 -13.25 -29.13
N GLU A 170 34.83 -13.00 -28.34
CA GLU A 170 36.21 -12.87 -28.84
C GLU A 170 36.68 -14.15 -29.53
N LEU A 171 36.53 -15.31 -28.86
CA LEU A 171 36.89 -16.61 -29.45
C LEU A 171 36.10 -16.93 -30.72
N TYR A 172 34.81 -16.60 -30.74
CA TYR A 172 33.98 -16.81 -31.92
C TYR A 172 34.47 -15.95 -33.10
N GLN A 173 34.82 -14.69 -32.83
CA GLN A 173 35.34 -13.77 -33.83
C GLN A 173 36.68 -14.25 -34.41
N GLU A 174 37.62 -14.68 -33.55
CA GLU A 174 38.91 -15.24 -33.99
C GLU A 174 38.73 -16.47 -34.90
N GLN A 175 37.85 -17.40 -34.51
CA GLN A 175 37.55 -18.59 -35.31
C GLN A 175 36.92 -18.24 -36.65
N PHE A 176 36.02 -17.26 -36.67
CA PHE A 176 35.38 -16.80 -37.88
C PHE A 176 36.39 -16.19 -38.85
N GLU A 177 37.28 -15.32 -38.36
CA GLU A 177 38.33 -14.70 -39.17
C GLU A 177 39.30 -15.74 -39.75
N ALA A 178 39.78 -16.67 -38.92
CA ALA A 178 40.64 -17.77 -39.36
C ALA A 178 39.97 -18.65 -40.43
N TYR A 179 38.67 -18.87 -40.33
CA TYR A 179 37.90 -19.62 -41.33
C TYR A 179 37.80 -18.86 -42.66
N GLN A 180 37.51 -17.56 -42.63
CA GLN A 180 37.46 -16.72 -43.83
C GLN A 180 38.81 -16.66 -44.55
N GLU A 181 39.91 -16.58 -43.80
CA GLU A 181 41.27 -16.57 -44.36
C GLU A 181 41.58 -17.89 -45.08
N ARG A 182 41.24 -19.04 -44.49
CA ARG A 182 41.44 -20.36 -45.11
C ARG A 182 40.65 -20.54 -46.42
N ILE A 183 39.42 -20.02 -46.49
CA ILE A 183 38.62 -20.04 -47.73
C ILE A 183 39.25 -19.13 -48.80
N SER A 184 39.78 -17.99 -48.39
CA SER A 184 40.41 -17.04 -49.30
C SER A 184 41.67 -17.61 -49.94
N ILE A 185 42.44 -18.42 -49.20
CA ILE A 185 43.66 -19.08 -49.68
C ILE A 185 43.35 -20.32 -50.55
N SER A 186 42.20 -20.99 -50.36
CA SER A 186 41.88 -22.24 -51.06
C SER A 186 41.19 -22.07 -52.42
N LYS A 187 40.87 -20.84 -52.84
CA LYS A 187 40.35 -20.58 -54.19
C LYS A 187 41.47 -20.72 -55.23
N PRO A 188 41.40 -21.68 -56.17
CA PRO A 188 42.35 -21.75 -57.27
C PRO A 188 42.14 -20.60 -58.26
N LEU A 189 43.25 -20.09 -58.81
CA LEU A 189 43.33 -19.14 -59.93
C LEU A 189 42.59 -19.64 -61.18
#